data_AF-A0AAQ3XTJ1-F1
#
_entry.id   AF-A0AAQ3XTJ1-F1
#
_cell.length_a   1.000
_cell.length_b   1.000
_cell.length_c   1.000
_cell.angle_alpha   90.00
_cell.angle_beta   90.00
_cell.angle_gamma   90.00
#
_symmetry.space_group_name_H-M   'P 1'
#
loop_
_entity.id
_entity.type
_entity.pdbx_description
1 polymer ?
#
loop_
_entity_poly.entity_id
_entity_poly.type
_entity_poly.pdbx_seq_one_letter_code
_entity_poly.pdbx_strand_id
1 'polypeptide(L)'
;MKPDGNLRAIVVVGMILGLPDSAHAFDLAGAWATSADQCGKVFARKGRANQVTFTNFSGIYGGGFIAESDRLRGKFENCKIKSHKDDGKDLNIIVSCASGIMVSNVQFFLKVVDDDTITREFPGVEGMQVSYHRCKL
;
A
#
# COMPACT_ATOMS: atom_id res chain seq x y z
N MET A 1 -39.57 32.82 56.11
CA MET A 1 -38.41 32.24 55.41
C MET A 1 -38.78 30.83 54.95
N LYS A 2 -39.10 30.65 53.66
CA LYS A 2 -39.28 29.36 52.98
C LYS A 2 -39.13 29.68 51.48
N PRO A 3 -38.18 29.08 50.73
CA PRO A 3 -37.94 29.50 49.35
C PRO A 3 -38.80 28.67 48.38
N ASP A 4 -39.38 29.37 47.42
CA ASP A 4 -40.08 28.82 46.26
C ASP A 4 -39.06 28.22 45.28
N GLY A 5 -39.19 26.92 44.99
CA GLY A 5 -38.31 26.19 44.09
C GLY A 5 -39.01 25.87 42.77
N ASN A 6 -38.98 26.80 41.81
CA ASN A 6 -39.38 26.53 40.43
C ASN A 6 -38.27 25.72 39.73
N LEU A 7 -38.54 24.44 39.46
CA LEU A 7 -37.64 23.54 38.75
C LEU A 7 -37.73 23.81 37.23
N ARG A 8 -36.77 24.56 36.68
CA ARG A 8 -36.62 24.72 35.24
C ARG A 8 -35.81 23.54 34.69
N ALA A 9 -36.45 22.64 33.95
CA ALA A 9 -35.77 21.59 33.19
C ALA A 9 -35.07 22.21 31.97
N ILE A 10 -33.74 22.15 31.94
CA ILE A 10 -32.92 22.53 30.77
C ILE A 10 -32.68 21.25 29.96
N VAL A 11 -33.23 21.18 28.75
CA VAL A 11 -32.93 20.10 27.80
C VAL A 11 -31.63 20.46 27.09
N VAL A 12 -30.55 19.76 27.42
CA VAL A 12 -29.27 19.87 26.71
C VAL A 12 -29.32 18.94 25.51
N VAL A 13 -29.49 19.50 24.31
CA VAL A 13 -29.34 18.76 23.05
C VAL A 13 -27.84 18.60 22.78
N GLY A 14 -27.30 17.44 23.14
CA GLY A 14 -25.90 17.09 22.84
C GLY A 14 -25.72 16.79 21.36
N MET A 15 -25.06 17.67 20.62
CA MET A 15 -24.52 17.34 19.30
C MET A 15 -23.38 16.33 19.50
N ILE A 16 -23.65 15.07 19.18
CA ILE A 16 -22.62 14.04 19.05
C ILE A 16 -21.85 14.37 17.76
N LEU A 17 -20.76 15.13 17.87
CA LEU A 17 -19.75 15.25 16.83
C LEU A 17 -19.06 13.89 16.73
N GLY A 18 -19.51 13.04 15.81
CA GLY A 18 -18.77 11.86 15.42
C GLY A 18 -17.41 12.31 14.89
N LEU A 19 -16.34 11.98 15.63
CA LEU A 19 -14.98 12.18 15.15
C LEU A 19 -14.84 11.36 13.85
N PRO A 20 -14.39 11.97 12.73
CA PRO A 20 -14.08 11.21 11.54
C PRO A 20 -12.98 10.22 11.92
N ASP A 21 -13.26 8.93 11.73
CA ASP A 21 -12.22 7.91 11.80
C ASP A 21 -11.16 8.32 10.79
N SER A 22 -9.92 8.44 11.25
CA SER A 22 -8.83 8.85 10.38
C SER A 22 -8.65 7.73 9.38
N ALA A 23 -9.13 7.92 8.15
CA ALA A 23 -8.87 7.00 7.05
C ALA A 23 -7.36 6.99 6.81
N HIS A 24 -6.66 6.12 7.54
CA HIS A 24 -5.24 5.88 7.37
C HIS A 24 -5.10 5.15 6.05
N ALA A 25 -4.66 5.88 5.03
CA ALA A 25 -4.19 5.27 3.79
C ALA A 25 -3.03 4.31 4.12
N PHE A 26 -3.08 3.13 3.54
CA PHE A 26 -2.05 2.11 3.64
C PHE A 26 -0.73 2.63 3.06
N ASP A 27 0.34 2.55 3.84
CA ASP A 27 1.67 2.96 3.39
C ASP A 27 2.30 1.89 2.51
N LEU A 28 2.10 1.96 1.19
CA LEU A 28 2.71 1.03 0.24
C LEU A 28 4.23 1.27 0.08
N ALA A 29 4.80 2.39 0.53
CA ALA A 29 6.16 2.76 0.18
C ALA A 29 7.20 1.75 0.68
N GLY A 30 8.17 1.40 -0.16
CA GLY A 30 9.26 0.48 0.18
C GLY A 30 9.42 -0.69 -0.78
N ALA A 31 10.25 -1.65 -0.37
CA ALA A 31 10.56 -2.83 -1.16
C ALA A 31 9.71 -4.02 -0.72
N TRP A 32 9.23 -4.78 -1.70
CA TRP A 32 8.30 -5.88 -1.52
C TRP A 32 8.79 -7.11 -2.27
N ALA A 33 8.92 -8.24 -1.59
CA ALA A 33 9.35 -9.51 -2.17
C ALA A 33 8.26 -10.57 -2.06
N THR A 34 8.23 -11.50 -3.01
CA THR A 34 7.33 -12.68 -2.95
C THR A 34 7.65 -13.66 -1.80
N SER A 35 8.78 -13.48 -1.12
CA SER A 35 9.18 -14.23 0.07
C SER A 35 9.98 -13.32 1.00
N ALA A 36 9.54 -13.17 2.25
CA ALA A 36 10.22 -12.35 3.26
C ALA A 36 11.68 -12.79 3.50
N ASP A 37 11.92 -14.11 3.59
CA ASP A 37 13.26 -14.68 3.82
C ASP A 37 14.26 -14.43 2.68
N GLN A 38 13.78 -14.02 1.49
CA GLN A 38 14.64 -13.73 0.34
C GLN A 38 14.90 -12.24 0.16
N CYS A 39 14.40 -11.35 1.02
CA CYS A 39 14.55 -9.90 0.89
C CYS A 39 16.01 -9.46 0.66
N GLY A 40 16.96 -9.95 1.46
CA GLY A 40 18.39 -9.63 1.31
C GLY A 40 19.07 -10.21 0.06
N LYS A 41 18.41 -11.14 -0.63
CA LYS A 41 18.87 -11.68 -1.93
C LYS A 41 18.18 -11.00 -3.11
N VAL A 42 16.98 -10.46 -2.93
CA VAL A 42 16.24 -9.71 -3.96
C VAL A 42 16.70 -8.27 -4.03
N PHE A 43 16.93 -7.65 -2.87
CA PHE A 43 17.26 -6.24 -2.74
C PHE A 43 18.58 -6.02 -2.00
N ALA A 44 19.21 -4.89 -2.27
CA ALA A 44 20.35 -4.37 -1.55
C ALA A 44 20.25 -2.85 -1.44
N ARG A 45 20.93 -2.27 -0.46
CA ARG A 45 21.11 -0.81 -0.39
C ARG A 45 22.41 -0.41 -1.06
N LYS A 46 22.39 0.66 -1.86
CA LYS A 46 23.57 1.15 -2.58
C LYS A 46 23.73 2.67 -2.51
N GLY A 47 24.99 3.10 -2.61
CA GLY A 47 25.39 4.49 -2.67
C GLY A 47 25.29 5.22 -1.32
N ARG A 48 25.71 6.49 -1.30
CA ARG A 48 25.73 7.31 -0.08
C ARG A 48 24.33 7.60 0.48
N ALA A 49 23.32 7.64 -0.40
CA ALA A 49 21.93 7.86 -0.03
C ALA A 49 21.19 6.59 0.42
N ASN A 50 21.89 5.45 0.53
CA ASN A 50 21.34 4.18 1.03
C ASN A 50 20.09 3.70 0.28
N GLN A 51 20.04 3.96 -1.03
CA GLN A 51 18.88 3.69 -1.88
C GLN A 51 18.69 2.18 -2.05
N VAL A 52 17.44 1.72 -1.94
CA VAL A 52 17.08 0.32 -2.17
C VAL A 52 17.04 0.05 -3.68
N THR A 53 17.74 -1.00 -4.09
CA THR A 53 17.83 -1.45 -5.48
C THR A 53 17.81 -2.98 -5.57
N PHE A 54 17.59 -3.52 -6.76
CA PHE A 54 17.64 -4.95 -7.01
C PHE A 54 19.08 -5.47 -7.02
N THR A 55 19.28 -6.69 -6.53
CA THR A 55 20.54 -7.42 -6.73
C THR A 55 20.65 -7.95 -8.17
N ASN A 56 21.86 -8.34 -8.58
CA ASN A 56 22.11 -8.86 -9.93
C ASN A 56 21.30 -10.12 -10.26
N PHE A 57 21.06 -10.99 -9.28
CA PHE A 57 20.39 -12.29 -9.45
C PHE A 57 19.04 -12.39 -8.75
N SER A 58 18.43 -11.25 -8.41
CA SER A 58 17.17 -11.18 -7.66
C SER A 58 16.06 -12.11 -8.17
N GLY A 59 15.86 -12.22 -9.48
CA GLY A 59 14.82 -13.09 -10.07
C GLY A 59 14.96 -14.58 -9.77
N ILE A 60 16.15 -15.07 -9.39
CA ILE A 60 16.36 -16.46 -8.94
C ILE A 60 15.71 -16.70 -7.58
N TYR A 61 15.61 -15.65 -6.77
CA TYR A 61 15.10 -15.70 -5.40
C TYR A 61 13.64 -15.23 -5.29
N GLY A 62 12.97 -15.11 -6.44
CA GLY A 62 11.59 -14.66 -6.55
C GLY A 62 11.43 -13.28 -7.18
N GLY A 63 10.17 -12.90 -7.39
CA GLY A 63 9.80 -11.57 -7.86
C GLY A 63 9.77 -10.57 -6.71
N GLY A 64 9.80 -9.28 -7.07
CA GLY A 64 9.62 -8.19 -6.14
C GLY A 64 9.51 -6.85 -6.86
N PHE A 65 9.06 -5.83 -6.13
CA PHE A 65 8.96 -4.47 -6.62
C PHE A 65 9.36 -3.47 -5.54
N ILE A 66 9.68 -2.25 -5.95
CA ILE A 66 9.91 -1.12 -5.06
C ILE A 66 8.82 -0.09 -5.37
N ALA A 67 8.00 0.21 -4.38
CA ALA A 67 6.99 1.25 -4.44
C ALA A 67 7.57 2.57 -3.94
N GLU A 68 7.42 3.60 -4.78
CA GLU A 68 7.77 4.98 -4.50
C GLU A 68 6.50 5.83 -4.66
N SER A 69 6.59 7.13 -4.35
CA SER A 69 5.43 8.02 -4.36
C SER A 69 4.74 8.13 -5.72
N ASP A 70 5.50 8.08 -6.83
CA ASP A 70 4.98 8.28 -8.20
C ASP A 70 5.18 7.07 -9.12
N ARG A 71 5.77 5.97 -8.64
CA ARG A 71 6.13 4.83 -9.48
C ARG A 71 6.25 3.51 -8.72
N LEU A 72 6.04 2.43 -9.47
CA LEU A 72 6.41 1.08 -9.09
C LEU A 72 7.59 0.64 -9.96
N ARG A 73 8.68 0.20 -9.32
CA ARG A 73 9.87 -0.29 -10.00
C ARG A 73 9.99 -1.80 -9.85
N GLY A 74 9.92 -2.51 -10.96
CA GLY A 74 10.42 -3.87 -11.07
C GLY A 74 11.92 -3.87 -11.40
N LYS A 75 12.51 -5.06 -11.54
CA LYS A 75 13.92 -5.21 -11.94
C LYS A 75 14.19 -4.67 -13.35
N PHE A 76 13.26 -4.94 -14.27
CA PHE A 76 13.42 -4.66 -15.70
C PHE A 76 12.42 -3.61 -16.21
N GLU A 77 11.53 -3.14 -15.35
CA GLU A 77 10.39 -2.32 -15.73
C GLU A 77 10.16 -1.21 -14.70
N ASN A 78 9.80 -0.03 -15.23
CA ASN A 78 9.48 1.14 -14.42
C ASN A 78 8.09 1.61 -14.84
N CYS A 79 7.18 1.60 -13.88
CA CYS A 79 5.78 1.90 -14.09
C CYS A 79 5.40 3.19 -13.35
N LYS A 80 4.95 4.21 -14.08
CA LYS A 80 4.47 5.46 -13.48
C LYS A 80 3.06 5.26 -12.94
N ILE A 81 2.82 5.62 -11.68
CA ILE A 81 1.48 5.61 -11.09
C ILE A 81 0.66 6.73 -11.75
N LYS A 82 -0.51 6.35 -12.29
CA LYS A 82 -1.47 7.26 -12.93
C LYS A 82 -2.60 7.61 -11.98
N SER A 83 -3.08 6.62 -11.23
CA SER A 83 -4.05 6.81 -10.16
C SER A 83 -3.88 5.72 -9.11
N HIS A 84 -4.35 6.05 -7.91
CA HIS A 84 -4.28 5.21 -6.75
C HIS A 84 -5.56 5.43 -5.96
N LYS A 85 -6.27 4.35 -5.64
CA LYS A 85 -7.41 4.34 -4.74
C LYS A 85 -7.13 3.37 -3.61
N ASP A 86 -7.36 3.84 -2.40
CA ASP A 86 -7.15 3.12 -1.15
C ASP A 86 -8.43 3.24 -0.32
N ASP A 87 -8.98 2.11 0.09
CA ASP A 87 -10.11 2.02 1.01
C ASP A 87 -9.76 1.27 2.31
N GLY A 88 -8.46 1.17 2.61
CA GLY A 88 -7.86 0.59 3.80
C GLY A 88 -7.63 -0.92 3.72
N LYS A 89 -8.48 -1.65 3.00
CA LYS A 89 -8.34 -3.11 2.80
C LYS A 89 -7.97 -3.46 1.37
N ASP A 90 -8.50 -2.71 0.42
CA ASP A 90 -8.26 -2.89 -0.99
C ASP A 90 -7.55 -1.66 -1.56
N LEU A 91 -6.59 -1.97 -2.41
CA LEU A 91 -5.66 -1.03 -2.97
C LEU A 91 -5.66 -1.23 -4.48
N ASN A 92 -6.19 -0.24 -5.19
CA ASN A 92 -6.32 -0.26 -6.64
C ASN A 92 -5.39 0.78 -7.26
N ILE A 93 -4.39 0.32 -8.00
CA ILE A 93 -3.36 1.17 -8.58
C ILE A 93 -3.37 0.99 -10.09
N ILE A 94 -3.59 2.09 -10.81
CA ILE A 94 -3.41 2.11 -12.26
C ILE A 94 -2.03 2.69 -12.54
N VAL A 95 -1.20 1.92 -13.22
CA VAL A 95 0.14 2.34 -13.64
C VAL A 95 0.30 2.29 -15.14
N SER A 96 1.24 3.08 -15.65
CA SER A 96 1.69 3.04 -17.02
C SER A 96 3.12 2.51 -17.04
N CYS A 97 3.30 1.28 -17.53
CA CYS A 97 4.59 0.60 -17.61
C CYS A 97 5.18 0.77 -19.00
N ALA A 98 6.46 1.13 -19.07
CA ALA A 98 7.22 1.16 -20.31
C ALA A 98 8.17 -0.05 -20.37
N SER A 99 8.05 -0.86 -21.43
CA SER A 99 8.97 -1.97 -21.74
C SER A 99 9.53 -1.75 -23.15
N GLY A 100 10.73 -1.17 -23.24
CA GLY A 100 11.29 -0.76 -24.53
C GLY A 100 10.47 0.35 -25.18
N ILE A 101 9.91 0.09 -26.37
CA ILE A 101 9.11 1.07 -27.14
C ILE A 101 7.61 1.00 -26.78
N MET A 102 7.15 -0.09 -26.17
CA MET A 102 5.75 -0.28 -25.82
C MET A 102 5.43 0.32 -24.45
N VAL A 103 4.31 1.05 -24.38
CA VAL A 103 3.74 1.57 -23.13
C VAL A 103 2.35 0.95 -22.97
N SER A 104 2.07 0.40 -21.80
CA SER A 104 0.77 -0.20 -21.49
C SER A 104 0.29 0.25 -20.12
N ASN A 105 -1.03 0.45 -19.99
CA ASN A 105 -1.64 0.70 -18.69
C ASN A 105 -2.00 -0.64 -18.07
N VAL A 106 -1.61 -0.82 -16.82
CA VAL A 106 -1.88 -2.03 -16.03
C VAL A 106 -2.57 -1.61 -14.75
N GLN A 107 -3.61 -2.34 -14.37
CA GLN A 107 -4.32 -2.15 -13.11
C GLN A 107 -3.93 -3.26 -12.14
N PHE A 108 -3.44 -2.87 -10.96
CA PHE A 108 -3.12 -3.77 -9.86
C PHE A 108 -4.23 -3.71 -8.82
N PHE A 109 -4.78 -4.88 -8.51
CA PHE A 109 -5.72 -5.08 -7.41
C PHE A 109 -4.94 -5.75 -6.29
N LEU A 110 -4.72 -5.02 -5.22
CA LEU A 110 -3.97 -5.45 -4.05
C LEU A 110 -4.91 -5.50 -2.85
N LYS A 111 -4.81 -6.54 -2.06
CA LYS A 111 -5.49 -6.69 -0.79
C LYS A 111 -4.48 -6.57 0.34
N VAL A 112 -4.72 -5.66 1.25
CA VAL A 112 -3.94 -5.49 2.47
C VAL A 112 -4.32 -6.62 3.43
N VAL A 113 -3.34 -7.45 3.78
CA VAL A 113 -3.51 -8.50 4.79
C VAL A 113 -3.11 -7.96 6.16
N ASP A 114 -1.95 -7.29 6.21
CA ASP A 114 -1.41 -6.57 7.35
C ASP A 114 -0.38 -5.52 6.86
N ASP A 115 0.25 -4.80 7.77
CA ASP A 115 1.22 -3.72 7.45
C ASP A 115 2.42 -4.19 6.62
N ASP A 116 2.79 -5.47 6.71
CA ASP A 116 3.96 -6.06 6.07
C ASP A 116 3.59 -7.08 4.99
N THR A 117 2.30 -7.31 4.72
CA THR A 117 1.83 -8.32 3.77
C THR A 117 0.67 -7.81 2.92
N ILE A 118 0.84 -7.91 1.61
CA ILE A 118 -0.22 -7.64 0.63
C ILE A 118 -0.38 -8.83 -0.29
N THR A 119 -1.58 -9.01 -0.85
CA THR A 119 -1.85 -10.04 -1.85
C THR A 119 -2.37 -9.39 -3.12
N ARG A 120 -1.72 -9.67 -4.24
CA ARG A 120 -2.20 -9.28 -5.57
C ARG A 120 -3.27 -10.27 -6.03
N GLU A 121 -4.43 -9.74 -6.38
CA GLU A 121 -5.52 -10.46 -7.01
C GLU A 121 -5.50 -10.22 -8.52
N PHE A 122 -5.93 -11.22 -9.28
CA PHE A 122 -6.02 -11.18 -10.74
C PHE A 122 -7.50 -11.33 -11.14
N PRO A 123 -8.21 -10.21 -11.42
CA PRO A 123 -9.63 -10.28 -11.76
C PRO A 123 -9.89 -11.20 -12.95
N GLY A 124 -10.92 -12.03 -12.84
CA GLY A 124 -11.31 -12.97 -13.89
C GLY A 124 -10.50 -14.28 -13.90
N VAL A 125 -9.55 -14.48 -12.98
CA VAL A 125 -8.82 -15.74 -12.82
C VAL A 125 -8.93 -16.22 -11.38
N GLU A 126 -9.89 -17.13 -11.12
CA GLU A 126 -10.13 -17.65 -9.78
C GLU A 126 -8.90 -18.40 -9.23
N GLY A 127 -8.61 -18.18 -7.94
CA GLY A 127 -7.52 -18.84 -7.22
C GLY A 127 -6.10 -18.37 -7.58
N MET A 128 -5.94 -17.49 -8.57
CA MET A 128 -4.65 -16.89 -8.89
C MET A 128 -4.41 -15.68 -7.98
N GLN A 129 -3.49 -15.84 -7.04
CA GLN A 129 -3.06 -14.77 -6.15
C GLN A 129 -1.55 -14.84 -5.93
N VAL A 130 -0.92 -13.69 -5.73
CA VAL A 130 0.50 -13.61 -5.38
C VAL A 130 0.67 -12.73 -4.16
N SER A 131 1.21 -13.28 -3.08
CA SER A 131 1.52 -12.51 -1.88
C SER A 131 2.89 -11.85 -1.98
N TYR A 132 3.00 -10.65 -1.43
CA TYR A 132 4.23 -9.90 -1.29
C TYR A 132 4.41 -9.49 0.17
N HIS A 133 5.66 -9.50 0.61
CA HIS A 133 6.08 -9.18 1.96
C HIS A 133 7.02 -7.99 1.95
N ARG A 134 6.81 -7.05 2.88
CA ARG A 134 7.63 -5.87 3.02
C ARG A 134 9.03 -6.25 3.48
N CYS A 135 10.04 -5.73 2.79
CA CYS A 135 11.44 -5.97 3.10
C CYS A 135 11.99 -4.93 4.07
N LYS A 136 12.40 -5.39 5.25
CA LYS A 136 13.14 -4.61 6.25
C LYS A 136 14.65 -4.79 5.98
N LEU A 137 15.20 -3.90 5.14
CA LEU A 137 16.59 -3.94 4.63
C LEU A 137 17.52 -3.01 5.41
#